data_AF-A0A2N1SYX7-F1
#
_entry.id   AF-A0A2N1SYX7-F1
#
_cell.length_a   1.000
_cell.length_b   1.000
_cell.length_c   1.000
_cell.angle_alpha   90.00
_cell.angle_beta   90.00
_cell.angle_gamma   90.00
#
_symmetry.space_group_name_H-M   'P 1'
#
loop_
_entity.id
_entity.type
_entity.pdbx_description
1 polymer ?
#
loop_
_entity_poly.entity_id
_entity_poly.type
_entity_poly.pdbx_seq_one_letter_code
_entity_poly.pdbx_strand_id
1 'polypeptide(L)'
;MFGLLEILLAFRFVLKLLGANPSTGFVDFVYSLSAIFVAPFTGIFNTSMSSGNVTTSIFEPATLVAIAVYAVIAWGIVTLIKVISGRQQTE
;
A
#
# COMPACT_ATOMS: atom_id res chain seq x y z
N MET A 1 -14.89 -1.51 -5.37
CA MET A 1 -14.82 -0.26 -4.60
C MET A 1 -13.44 -0.22 -3.98
N PHE A 2 -12.66 0.82 -4.22
CA PHE A 2 -11.42 1.04 -3.48
C PHE A 2 -11.78 1.54 -2.07
N GLY A 3 -11.21 0.94 -1.03
CA GLY A 3 -11.42 1.35 0.34
C GLY A 3 -10.48 2.49 0.75
N LEU A 4 -10.68 2.98 1.97
CA LEU A 4 -9.84 4.04 2.55
C LEU A 4 -8.35 3.61 2.63
N LEU A 5 -8.10 2.33 2.90
CA LEU A 5 -6.75 1.77 2.99
C LEU A 5 -6.05 1.78 1.63
N GLU A 6 -6.73 1.37 0.55
CA GLU A 6 -6.17 1.39 -0.81
C GLU A 6 -5.85 2.81 -1.26
N ILE A 7 -6.72 3.79 -0.95
CA ILE A 7 -6.48 5.20 -1.25
C ILE A 7 -5.24 5.71 -0.51
N LEU A 8 -5.11 5.38 0.79
CA LEU A 8 -3.96 5.78 1.60
C LEU A 8 -2.65 5.22 1.05
N LEU A 9 -2.62 3.94 0.66
CA LEU A 9 -1.43 3.30 0.09
C LEU A 9 -1.10 3.83 -1.31
N ALA A 10 -2.12 4.10 -2.14
CA ALA A 10 -1.93 4.73 -3.44
C ALA A 10 -1.33 6.14 -3.30
N PHE A 11 -1.81 6.93 -2.33
CA PHE A 11 -1.23 8.24 -2.00
C PHE A 11 0.24 8.13 -1.59
N ARG A 12 0.56 7.20 -0.67
CA ARG A 12 1.96 6.94 -0.27
C ARG A 12 2.82 6.62 -1.50
N PHE A 13 2.35 5.74 -2.37
CA PHE A 13 3.08 5.32 -3.58
C PHE A 13 3.33 6.50 -4.51
N VAL A 14 2.30 7.28 -4.83
CA VAL A 14 2.43 8.46 -5.69
C VAL A 14 3.38 9.51 -5.09
N LEU A 15 3.26 9.80 -3.78
CA LEU A 15 4.16 10.73 -3.10
C LEU A 15 5.62 10.24 -3.14
N LYS A 16 5.86 8.94 -2.91
CA LYS A 16 7.20 8.35 -3.04
C LYS A 16 7.72 8.48 -4.47
N LEU A 17 6.91 8.13 -5.48
CA LEU A 17 7.28 8.27 -6.90
C LEU A 17 7.68 9.69 -7.29
N LEU A 18 6.97 10.68 -6.77
CA LEU A 18 7.22 12.10 -7.01
C LEU A 18 8.45 12.64 -6.25
N GLY A 19 9.09 11.83 -5.41
CA GLY A 19 10.18 12.29 -4.55
C GLY A 19 9.71 13.29 -3.50
N ALA A 20 8.48 13.15 -2.99
CA ALA A 20 7.91 14.06 -2.03
C ALA A 20 8.78 14.15 -0.76
N ASN A 21 8.96 15.38 -0.28
CA ASN A 21 9.84 15.65 0.86
C ASN A 21 9.19 15.16 2.18
N PRO A 22 9.78 14.17 2.88
CA PRO A 22 9.25 13.64 4.13
C PRO A 22 9.34 14.64 5.30
N SER A 23 10.11 15.73 5.17
CA SER A 23 10.13 16.80 6.17
C SER A 23 8.86 17.65 6.19
N THR A 24 7.94 17.45 5.22
CA THR A 24 6.66 18.14 5.20
C THR A 24 5.63 17.38 6.04
N GLY A 25 4.89 18.08 6.90
CA GLY A 25 3.98 17.43 7.85
C GLY A 25 2.89 16.55 7.21
N PHE A 26 2.40 16.91 6.02
CA PHE A 26 1.44 16.07 5.29
C PHE A 26 2.07 14.77 4.78
N VAL A 27 3.27 14.83 4.20
CA VAL A 27 3.94 13.64 3.66
C VAL A 27 4.37 12.72 4.80
N ASP A 28 4.90 13.27 5.88
CA ASP A 28 5.25 12.52 7.10
C ASP A 28 4.03 11.81 7.69
N PHE A 29 2.90 12.51 7.81
CA PHE A 29 1.65 11.92 8.27
C PHE A 29 1.20 10.74 7.40
N VAL A 30 1.20 10.90 6.07
CA VAL A 30 0.82 9.81 5.15
C VAL A 30 1.79 8.63 5.28
N TYR A 31 3.09 8.89 5.36
CA TYR A 31 4.11 7.84 5.44
C TYR A 31 4.07 7.07 6.76
N SER A 32 3.91 7.78 7.88
CA SER A 32 3.80 7.17 9.22
C SER A 32 2.51 6.38 9.39
N LEU A 33 1.37 6.94 8.98
CA LEU A 33 0.08 6.25 9.07
C LEU A 33 0.04 4.99 8.20
N SER A 34 0.63 5.06 7.00
CA SER A 34 0.71 3.90 6.10
C SER A 34 1.80 2.89 6.47
N ALA A 35 2.73 3.22 7.36
CA ALA A 35 3.89 2.39 7.66
C ALA A 35 3.52 1.03 8.22
N ILE A 36 2.53 0.95 9.11
CA ILE A 36 2.09 -0.31 9.72
C ILE A 36 1.55 -1.31 8.69
N PHE A 37 0.94 -0.82 7.62
CA PHE A 37 0.39 -1.64 6.54
C PHE A 37 1.46 -2.08 5.53
N VAL A 38 2.52 -1.29 5.37
CA VAL A 38 3.64 -1.64 4.48
C VAL A 38 4.69 -2.50 5.19
N ALA A 39 4.79 -2.42 6.53
CA ALA A 39 5.79 -3.12 7.33
C ALA A 39 5.96 -4.62 7.00
N PRO A 40 4.90 -5.43 6.81
CA PRO A 40 5.05 -6.85 6.49
C PRO A 40 5.71 -7.12 5.13
N PHE A 41 5.68 -6.13 4.24
CA PHE A 41 6.22 -6.22 2.88
C PHE A 41 7.60 -5.57 2.75
N THR A 42 8.11 -4.98 3.83
CA THR A 42 9.46 -4.39 3.86
C THR A 42 10.50 -5.50 3.69
N GLY A 43 11.48 -5.27 2.80
CA GLY A 43 12.54 -6.25 2.52
C GLY A 43 12.14 -7.40 1.57
N ILE A 44 10.91 -7.45 1.03
CA ILE A 44 10.51 -8.47 0.02
C ILE A 44 11.41 -8.44 -1.22
N PHE A 45 11.81 -7.24 -1.62
CA PHE A 45 12.83 -7.07 -2.65
C PHE A 45 14.13 -6.71 -1.97
N ASN A 46 15.20 -7.41 -2.31
CA ASN A 46 16.54 -7.12 -1.84
C ASN A 46 16.98 -5.77 -2.44
N THR A 47 16.60 -4.67 -1.80
CA THR A 47 17.04 -3.33 -2.16
C THR A 47 18.48 -3.17 -1.66
N SER A 48 19.41 -3.91 -2.26
CA SER A 48 20.84 -3.64 -2.14
C SER A 48 21.12 -2.34 -2.86
N MET A 49 20.78 -1.22 -2.23
CA MET A 49 21.43 0.04 -2.52
C MET A 49 22.90 -0.17 -2.22
N SER A 50 23.69 -0.14 -3.28
CA SER A 50 25.14 -0.18 -3.23
C SER A 50 25.64 0.64 -2.04
N SER A 51 26.39 -0.03 -1.16
CA SER A 51 27.24 0.61 -0.19
C SER A 51 27.98 1.76 -0.87
N GLY A 52 27.72 3.01 -0.45
CA GLY A 52 28.60 4.14 -0.79
C GLY A 52 28.01 5.34 -1.53
N ASN A 53 26.71 5.42 -1.86
CA ASN A 53 26.18 6.71 -2.31
C ASN A 53 24.79 7.02 -1.73
N VAL A 54 24.71 8.18 -1.09
CA VAL A 54 23.51 8.78 -0.50
C VAL A 54 22.57 9.16 -1.64
N THR A 55 21.86 8.18 -2.16
CA THR A 55 20.69 8.40 -3.00
C THR A 55 19.54 7.74 -2.28
N THR A 56 18.84 8.56 -1.49
CA THR A 56 17.55 8.29 -0.88
C THR A 56 16.70 7.53 -1.90
N SER A 57 16.54 6.22 -1.74
CA SER A 57 15.76 5.40 -2.66
C SER A 57 14.35 5.98 -2.75
N ILE A 58 14.07 6.68 -3.85
CA ILE A 58 12.79 7.36 -4.10
C ILE A 58 11.69 6.32 -4.37
N PHE A 59 12.08 5.11 -4.79
CA PHE A 59 11.18 4.02 -5.12
C PHE A 59 11.19 2.93 -4.03
N GLU A 60 10.01 2.64 -3.46
CA GLU A 60 9.78 1.56 -2.48
C GLU A 60 8.89 0.46 -3.10
N PRO A 61 9.48 -0.61 -3.68
CA PRO A 61 8.74 -1.73 -4.26
C PRO A 61 7.76 -2.39 -3.28
N ALA A 62 8.07 -2.35 -1.98
CA ALA A 62 7.20 -2.84 -0.91
C ALA A 62 5.82 -2.18 -0.91
N THR A 63 5.74 -0.87 -1.24
CA THR A 63 4.47 -0.14 -1.30
C THR A 63 3.62 -0.64 -2.46
N LEU A 64 4.23 -0.93 -3.61
CA LEU A 64 3.52 -1.46 -4.77
C LEU A 64 2.92 -2.84 -4.48
N VAL A 65 3.68 -3.71 -3.81
CA VAL A 65 3.18 -5.02 -3.36
C VAL A 65 2.05 -4.88 -2.36
N ALA A 66 2.17 -3.96 -1.40
CA ALA A 66 1.09 -3.69 -0.45
C ALA A 66 -0.21 -3.34 -1.18
N ILE A 67 -0.17 -2.42 -2.16
CA ILE A 67 -1.35 -2.05 -2.97
C ILE A 67 -1.97 -3.28 -3.65
N ALA A 68 -1.15 -4.12 -4.30
CA ALA A 68 -1.63 -5.30 -5.00
C ALA A 68 -2.28 -6.33 -4.05
N VAL A 69 -1.64 -6.61 -2.91
CA VAL A 69 -2.13 -7.58 -1.92
C VAL A 69 -3.45 -7.11 -1.31
N TYR A 70 -3.51 -5.85 -0.86
CA TYR A 70 -4.74 -5.32 -0.27
C TYR A 70 -5.89 -5.24 -1.29
N ALA A 71 -5.62 -4.91 -2.55
CA ALA A 71 -6.64 -4.96 -3.61
C ALA A 71 -7.21 -6.38 -3.83
N VAL A 72 -6.36 -7.41 -3.81
CA VAL A 72 -6.80 -8.81 -3.92
C VAL A 72 -7.63 -9.24 -2.70
N ILE A 73 -7.20 -8.87 -1.49
CA ILE A 73 -7.94 -9.15 -0.25
C ILE A 73 -9.32 -8.48 -0.29
N ALA A 74 -9.38 -7.20 -0.63
CA ALA A 74 -10.64 -6.45 -0.72
C ALA A 74 -11.60 -7.07 -1.75
N TRP A 75 -11.09 -7.45 -2.93
CA TRP A 75 -11.88 -8.15 -3.93
C TRP A 75 -12.40 -9.51 -3.43
N GLY A 76 -11.56 -10.29 -2.73
CA GLY A 76 -11.94 -11.56 -2.12
C GLY A 76 -13.06 -11.40 -1.09
N ILE A 77 -12.94 -10.42 -0.18
CA ILE A 77 -13.96 -10.10 0.83
C ILE A 77 -15.29 -9.71 0.17
N VAL A 78 -15.26 -8.80 -0.81
CA VAL A 78 -16.47 -8.37 -1.53
C VAL A 78 -17.14 -9.54 -2.25
N THR A 79 -16.35 -10.42 -2.85
CA THR A 79 -16.85 -11.62 -3.55
C THR A 79 -17.49 -12.60 -2.57
N LEU A 80 -16.84 -12.86 -1.43
CA LEU A 80 -17.39 -13.70 -0.35
C LEU A 80 -18.72 -13.17 0.18
N ILE A 81 -18.80 -11.86 0.48
CA ILE A 81 -20.03 -11.22 0.95
C ILE A 81 -21.14 -11.38 -0.08
N LYS A 82 -20.86 -11.14 -1.38
CA LYS A 82 -21.85 -11.32 -2.44
C LYS A 82 -22.35 -12.76 -2.56
N VAL A 83 -21.45 -13.74 -2.43
CA VAL A 83 -21.82 -15.16 -2.49
C VAL A 83 -22.71 -15.55 -1.29
N ILE A 84 -22.42 -15.03 -0.10
CA ILE A 84 -23.21 -15.31 1.11
C ILE A 84 -24.56 -14.59 1.04
N SER A 85 -24.61 -13.31 0.65
CA SER A 85 -25.86 -12.54 0.52
C SER A 85 -26.74 -13.00 -0.63
N GLY A 86 -26.16 -13.49 -1.73
CA GLY A 86 -26.91 -14.05 -2.86
C GLY A 86 -27.64 -15.35 -2.54
N ARG A 87 -27.29 -16.04 -1.44
CA ARG A 87 -28.01 -17.22 -0.96
C ARG A 87 -29.30 -16.89 -0.20
N GLN A 88 -29.50 -15.64 0.20
CA GLN A 88 -30.65 -15.22 1.03
C GLN A 88 -31.89 -14.82 0.21
N GLN A 89 -31.84 -14.91 -1.13
CA GLN A 89 -32.94 -14.49 -2.02
C GLN A 89 -33.70 -15.66 -2.66
N THR A 90 -33.47 -16.89 -2.20
CA THR A 90 -34.07 -18.13 -2.74
C THR A 90 -34.98 -18.86 -1.74
N GLU A 91 -35.67 -18.12 -0.87
CA GLU A 91 -36.76 -18.65 -0.03
C GLU A 91 -38.08 -17.90 -0.26
#